data_AF-A0A3N8GK70-F1
#
_entry.id   AF-A0A3N8GK70-F1
#
_cell.length_a   1.000
_cell.length_b   1.000
_cell.length_c   1.000
_cell.angle_alpha   90.00
_cell.angle_beta   90.00
_cell.angle_gamma   90.00
#
_symmetry.space_group_name_H-M   'P 1'
#
loop_
_entity.id
_entity.type
_entity.pdbx_description
1 polymer ?
#
loop_
_entity_poly.entity_id
_entity_poly.type
_entity_poly.pdbx_seq_one_letter_code
_entity_poly.pdbx_strand_id
1 'polypeptide(L)' 'MSNLNGKTAVVTGAASGIGKEIALELAKAGA' A
#
# COMPACT_ATOMS: atom_id res chain seq x y z
N MET A 1 6.94 8.97 -8.84
CA MET A 1 6.19 7.96 -8.06
C MET A 1 6.54 6.59 -8.63
N SER A 2 6.86 5.63 -7.77
CA SER A 2 7.14 4.25 -8.19
C SER A 2 5.87 3.65 -8.78
N ASN A 3 5.91 3.14 -10.01
CA ASN A 3 4.78 2.44 -10.62
C ASN A 3 4.74 1.00 -10.08
N LEU A 4 3.66 0.63 -9.39
CA LEU A 4 3.46 -0.69 -8.80
C LEU A 4 2.40 -1.53 -9.53
N ASN A 5 1.89 -1.07 -10.69
CA ASN A 5 0.89 -1.80 -11.48
C ASN A 5 1.26 -3.28 -11.67
N GLY A 6 0.33 -4.17 -11.30
CA GLY A 6 0.47 -5.61 -11.44
C GLY A 6 1.36 -6.27 -10.37
N LYS A 7 1.80 -5.52 -9.35
CA LYS A 7 2.42 -6.09 -8.15
C LYS A 7 1.34 -6.33 -7.10
N THR A 8 1.64 -7.19 -6.12
CA THR A 8 0.80 -7.38 -4.93
C THR A 8 1.64 -7.08 -3.71
N ALA A 9 1.12 -6.23 -2.82
CA ALA A 9 1.77 -5.89 -1.56
C ALA A 9 1.00 -6.46 -0.36
N VAL A 10 1.73 -7.00 0.62
CA VAL A 10 1.17 -7.45 1.90
C VAL A 10 1.57 -6.44 2.98
N VAL A 11 0.57 -5.89 3.67
CA VAL A 11 0.76 -4.94 4.76
C VAL A 11 0.14 -5.50 6.03
N THR A 12 0.97 -5.74 7.06
CA THR A 12 0.50 -6.15 8.39
C THR A 12 0.14 -4.93 9.24
N GLY A 13 -0.85 -5.04 10.13
CA GLY A 13 -1.28 -3.91 10.97
C GLY A 13 -1.97 -2.78 10.20
N ALA A 14 -2.60 -3.08 9.05
CA ALA A 14 -3.21 -2.10 8.17
C ALA A 14 -4.56 -1.52 8.66
N ALA A 15 -5.02 -1.93 9.85
CA ALA A 15 -6.31 -1.48 10.38
C ALA A 15 -6.31 0.01 10.76
N SER A 16 -5.17 0.57 11.19
CA SER A 16 -5.05 1.97 11.60
C SER A 16 -3.60 2.49 11.56
N GLY A 17 -3.42 3.78 11.84
CA GLY A 17 -2.11 4.41 11.95
C GLY A 17 -1.24 4.26 10.70
N ILE A 18 0.05 3.98 10.92
CA ILE A 18 1.06 3.91 9.85
C ILE A 18 0.74 2.80 8.84
N GLY A 19 0.31 1.63 9.31
CA GLY A 19 -0.02 0.51 8.43
C GLY A 19 -1.16 0.85 7.45
N LYS A 20 -2.17 1.59 7.92
CA LYS A 20 -3.27 2.07 7.07
C LYS A 20 -2.77 3.02 5.99
N GLU A 21 -1.96 4.01 6.34
CA GLU A 21 -1.47 4.99 5.38
C GLU A 21 -0.56 4.36 4.33
N ILE A 22 0.31 3.42 4.75
CA ILE A 22 1.15 2.66 3.82
C ILE A 22 0.28 1.87 2.83
N ALA A 23 -0.76 1.18 3.29
CA ALA A 23 -1.65 0.44 2.40
C ALA A 23 -2.34 1.35 1.38
N LEU A 24 -2.76 2.56 1.78
CA LEU A 24 -3.37 3.53 0.89
C LEU A 24 -2.39 4.08 -0.16
N GLU A 25 -1.17 4.41 0.25
CA GLU A 25 -0.14 4.90 -0.68
C GLU A 25 0.30 3.82 -1.68
N LEU A 26 0.41 2.56 -1.24
CA LEU A 26 0.72 1.44 -2.13
C LEU A 26 -0.40 1.23 -3.17
N ALA A 27 -1.67 1.30 -2.75
CA ALA A 27 -2.81 1.20 -3.66
C ALA A 27 -2.85 2.36 -4.67
N LYS A 28 -2.57 3.60 -4.24
CA LYS A 28 -2.45 4.77 -5.14
C LYS A 28 -1.32 4.60 -6.17
N ALA A 29 -0.24 3.92 -5.79
CA ALA A 29 0.87 3.61 -6.68
C ALA A 29 0.61 2.43 -7.63
N GLY A 30 -0.54 1.75 -7.49
CA GLY A 30 -0.99 0.67 -8.38
C GLY A 30 -0.66 -0.75 -7.94
N ALA A 31 -0.23 -0.93 -6.69
CA ALA A 31 -0.02 -2.25 -6.08
C ALA A 31 -1.33 -2.96 -5.70
#